data_AF-A0A1F8AQS2-F1
#
_entry.id   AF-A0A1F8AQS2-F1
#
_cell.length_a   1.000
_cell.length_b   1.000
_cell.length_c   1.000
_cell.angle_alpha   90.00
_cell.angle_beta   90.00
_cell.angle_gamma   90.00
#
_symmetry.space_group_name_H-M   'P 1'
#
loop_
_entity.id
_entity.type
_entity.pdbx_description
1 polymer ?
#
loop_
_entity_poly.entity_id
_entity_poly.type
_entity_poly.pdbx_seq_one_letter_code
_entity_poly.pdbx_strand_id
1 'polypeptide(L)'
;MISDVLAVYNLIKETVDEASVLNALFSFDGTRKEGDEVIKVRINKATDNQWFYEIEPYEDYILIPFPVNQAVYVDYGLEKDSQNPSVKFFRYVSSPLSRYSQGGEPNVRVDFFVFGYRPSDLMASRKKKA
;
A
#
# COMPACT_ATOMS: atom_id res chain seq x y z
N MET A 1 -11.31 9.02 -1.60
CA MET A 1 -10.02 8.30 -1.41
C MET A 1 -9.05 8.96 -0.44
N ILE A 2 -8.65 10.24 -0.55
CA ILE A 2 -7.90 10.88 0.58
C ILE A 2 -8.77 10.87 1.85
N SER A 3 -10.07 11.11 1.69
CA SER A 3 -11.10 10.90 2.72
C SER A 3 -11.07 9.53 3.36
N ASP A 4 -10.78 8.48 2.58
CA ASP A 4 -10.88 7.08 3.01
C ASP A 4 -9.59 6.66 3.73
N VAL A 5 -8.44 7.17 3.28
CA VAL A 5 -7.16 7.06 3.99
C VAL A 5 -7.23 7.78 5.33
N LEU A 6 -7.78 9.00 5.36
CA LEU A 6 -8.02 9.74 6.60
C LEU A 6 -9.05 9.03 7.48
N ALA A 7 -10.10 8.45 6.90
CA ALA A 7 -11.09 7.68 7.66
C ALA A 7 -10.49 6.40 8.25
N VAL A 8 -9.61 5.68 7.54
CA VAL A 8 -8.90 4.51 8.07
C VAL A 8 -7.89 4.93 9.13
N TYR A 9 -7.12 5.99 8.86
CA TYR A 9 -6.19 6.56 9.83
C TYR A 9 -6.91 6.98 11.12
N ASN A 10 -7.99 7.75 10.99
CA ASN A 10 -8.83 8.20 12.10
C ASN A 10 -9.51 7.02 12.78
N LEU A 11 -10.06 6.05 12.04
CA LEU A 11 -10.65 4.84 12.64
C LEU A 11 -9.62 4.14 13.53
N ILE A 12 -8.37 4.00 13.09
CA ILE A 12 -7.35 3.27 13.84
C ILE A 12 -6.88 4.09 15.05
N LYS A 13 -6.65 5.39 14.87
CA LYS A 13 -6.29 6.32 15.96
C LYS A 13 -7.40 6.50 17.01
N GLU A 14 -8.65 6.64 16.58
CA GLU A 14 -9.81 6.85 17.46
C GLU A 14 -10.30 5.55 18.10
N THR A 15 -10.06 4.40 17.48
CA THR A 15 -10.40 3.09 18.06
C THR A 15 -9.37 2.65 19.10
N VAL A 16 -8.14 3.15 19.02
CA VAL A 16 -7.04 2.77 19.92
C VAL A 16 -6.15 3.99 20.20
N ASP A 17 -6.34 4.62 21.37
CA ASP A 17 -5.54 5.77 21.82
C ASP A 17 -4.01 5.50 21.81
N GLU A 18 -3.62 4.22 21.91
CA GLU A 18 -2.23 3.74 21.93
C GLU A 18 -1.82 2.92 20.68
N ALA A 19 -2.62 2.92 19.59
CA ALA A 19 -2.23 2.17 18.39
C ALA A 19 -0.91 2.71 17.85
N SER A 20 0.07 1.82 17.78
CA SER A 20 1.32 2.10 17.09
C SER A 20 1.03 2.04 15.60
N VAL A 21 0.76 3.19 15.01
CA VAL A 21 0.51 3.34 13.58
C VAL A 21 1.82 3.75 12.91
N LEU A 22 2.25 2.94 11.95
CA LEU A 22 3.36 3.29 11.08
C LEU A 22 2.83 3.98 9.83
N ASN A 23 3.53 4.99 9.34
CA ASN A 23 3.20 5.61 8.07
C ASN A 23 4.44 6.18 7.39
N ALA A 24 4.51 6.04 6.07
CA ALA A 24 5.56 6.66 5.27
C ALA A 24 5.03 7.09 3.91
N LEU A 25 5.50 8.23 3.42
CA LEU A 25 5.21 8.78 2.10
C LEU A 25 6.35 8.46 1.15
N PHE A 26 6.01 7.93 -0.01
CA PHE A 26 6.96 7.60 -1.07
C PHE A 26 6.63 8.37 -2.35
N SER A 27 7.69 8.76 -3.04
CA SER A 27 7.67 9.21 -4.42
C SER A 27 7.34 8.06 -5.36
N PHE A 28 6.85 8.36 -6.58
CA PHE A 28 6.60 7.35 -7.62
C PHE A 28 7.85 6.51 -7.98
N ASP A 29 9.05 7.01 -7.72
CA ASP A 29 10.31 6.30 -7.95
C ASP A 29 10.78 5.49 -6.73
N GLY A 30 9.92 5.35 -5.71
CA GLY A 30 10.18 4.55 -4.52
C GLY A 30 11.04 5.27 -3.48
N THR A 31 11.46 6.51 -3.77
CA THR A 31 12.18 7.34 -2.80
C THR A 31 11.25 7.71 -1.66
N ARG A 32 11.63 7.40 -0.42
CA ARG A 32 10.89 7.87 0.76
C ARG A 32 11.04 9.39 0.87
N LYS A 33 9.92 10.09 1.00
CA LYS A 33 9.87 11.54 1.25
C LYS A 33 9.79 11.83 2.75
N GLU A 34 8.90 11.13 3.46
CA GLU A 34 8.60 11.37 4.88
C GLU A 34 8.15 10.09 5.59
N GLY A 35 8.17 10.10 6.92
CA GLY A 35 7.61 9.05 7.80
C GLY A 35 8.59 7.97 8.24
N ASP A 36 8.05 6.85 8.72
CA ASP A 36 8.78 5.82 9.47
C ASP A 36 9.83 5.08 8.64
N GLU A 37 11.06 5.01 9.16
CA GLU A 37 12.19 4.39 8.46
C GLU A 37 12.08 2.87 8.29
N VAL A 38 11.28 2.23 9.16
CA VAL A 38 11.08 0.79 9.16
C VAL A 38 10.28 0.30 7.94
N ILE A 39 9.43 1.16 7.35
CA ILE A 39 8.65 0.80 6.16
C ILE A 39 9.58 0.89 4.95
N LYS A 40 9.95 -0.24 4.36
CA LYS A 40 10.82 -0.28 3.17
C LYS A 40 10.03 -0.68 1.93
N VAL A 41 10.26 0.04 0.84
CA VAL A 41 9.66 -0.24 -0.47
C VAL A 41 10.77 -0.45 -1.48
N ARG A 42 10.68 -1.54 -2.24
CA ARG A 42 11.56 -1.84 -3.38
C ARG A 42 10.80 -1.67 -4.69
N ILE A 43 11.54 -1.37 -5.76
CA ILE A 43 10.99 -1.31 -7.12
C ILE A 43 11.57 -2.44 -7.95
N ASN A 44 10.68 -3.26 -8.49
CA ASN A 44 10.97 -4.31 -9.44
C ASN A 44 10.53 -3.84 -10.84
N LYS A 45 11.49 -3.42 -11.67
CA LYS A 45 11.21 -2.94 -13.03
C LYS A 45 11.05 -4.13 -13.99
N ALA A 46 9.91 -4.17 -14.69
CA ALA A 46 9.68 -5.09 -15.81
C ALA A 46 10.07 -4.44 -17.13
N THR A 47 9.73 -3.16 -17.32
CA THR A 47 10.14 -2.32 -18.46
C THR A 47 10.34 -0.87 -17.98
N ASP A 48 10.75 0.05 -18.86
CA ASP A 48 10.87 1.48 -18.53
C ASP A 48 9.54 2.11 -18.09
N ASN A 49 8.42 1.56 -18.55
CA ASN A 49 7.07 2.05 -18.27
C ASN A 49 6.26 1.11 -17.38
N GLN A 50 6.81 -0.03 -16.96
CA GLN A 50 6.12 -1.00 -16.10
C GLN A 50 7.02 -1.42 -14.95
N TRP A 51 6.56 -1.17 -13.74
CA TRP A 51 7.25 -1.57 -12.53
C TRP A 51 6.26 -1.98 -11.45
N PHE A 52 6.71 -2.82 -10.53
CA PHE A 52 5.97 -3.18 -9.33
C PHE A 52 6.73 -2.68 -8.11
N TYR A 53 5.98 -2.11 -7.18
CA TYR A 53 6.46 -1.85 -5.82
C TYR A 53 6.31 -3.12 -5.00
N GLU A 54 7.27 -3.35 -4.12
CA GLU A 54 7.25 -4.42 -3.13
C GLU A 54 7.47 -3.81 -1.75
N ILE A 55 6.50 -3.98 -0.85
CA ILE A 55 6.66 -3.56 0.55
C ILE A 55 7.30 -4.71 1.33
N GLU A 56 8.43 -4.43 1.99
CA GLU A 56 9.06 -5.41 2.87
C GLU A 56 8.15 -5.68 4.08
N PRO A 57 7.88 -6.96 4.42
CA PRO A 57 7.12 -7.29 5.62
C PRO A 57 7.78 -6.73 6.87
N TYR A 58 6.96 -6.30 7.83
CA TYR A 58 7.40 -5.88 9.15
C TYR A 58 6.59 -6.63 10.21
N GLU A 59 7.28 -7.17 11.22
CA GLU A 59 6.72 -8.11 12.19
C GLU A 59 5.48 -7.55 12.89
N ASP A 60 4.39 -8.33 12.91
CA ASP A 60 3.06 -8.00 13.46
C ASP A 60 2.29 -6.88 12.76
N TYR A 61 2.83 -6.26 11.70
CA TYR A 61 2.15 -5.20 10.97
C TYR A 61 1.57 -5.68 9.63
N ILE A 62 0.36 -5.21 9.34
CA ILE A 62 -0.20 -5.19 7.99
C ILE A 62 0.08 -3.82 7.39
N LEU A 63 0.78 -3.81 6.26
CA LEU A 63 1.18 -2.61 5.53
C LEU A 63 0.31 -2.47 4.26
N ILE A 64 -0.35 -1.33 4.11
CA ILE A 64 -1.28 -1.06 3.02
C ILE A 64 -0.86 0.20 2.26
N PRO A 65 -0.61 0.11 0.94
CA PRO A 65 -0.30 1.27 0.12
C PRO A 65 -1.57 2.00 -0.34
N PHE A 66 -1.50 3.33 -0.41
CA PHE A 66 -2.56 4.20 -0.90
C PHE A 66 -1.99 5.30 -1.80
N PRO A 67 -2.52 5.48 -3.02
CA PRO A 67 -2.05 6.54 -3.91
C PRO A 67 -2.50 7.91 -3.39
N VAL A 68 -1.64 8.92 -3.56
CA VAL A 68 -1.96 10.31 -3.19
C VAL A 68 -3.00 10.91 -4.14
N ASN A 69 -3.00 10.52 -5.41
CA ASN A 69 -3.96 10.99 -6.42
C ASN A 69 -5.06 9.95 -6.68
N GLN A 70 -6.30 10.42 -6.86
CA GLN A 70 -7.50 9.60 -6.88
C GLN A 70 -7.87 8.99 -8.25
N ALA A 71 -7.17 9.35 -9.32
CA ALA A 71 -7.44 8.87 -10.68
C ALA A 71 -6.54 7.69 -11.09
N VAL A 72 -6.28 6.75 -10.17
CA VAL A 72 -5.47 5.55 -10.44
C VAL A 72 -6.12 4.30 -9.86
N TYR A 73 -5.84 3.17 -10.49
CA TYR A 73 -6.22 1.84 -10.02
C TYR A 73 -5.00 1.10 -9.51
N VAL A 74 -5.21 0.26 -8.49
CA VAL A 74 -4.17 -0.64 -7.99
C VAL A 74 -4.26 -1.96 -8.76
N ASP A 75 -3.15 -2.34 -9.39
CA ASP A 75 -2.99 -3.65 -10.02
C ASP A 75 -1.94 -4.44 -9.24
N TYR A 76 -2.25 -5.70 -8.94
CA TYR A 76 -1.41 -6.54 -8.10
C TYR A 76 -0.58 -7.50 -8.96
N GLY A 77 0.68 -7.70 -8.60
CA GLY A 77 1.57 -8.65 -9.25
C GLY A 77 1.27 -10.09 -8.85
N LEU A 78 1.88 -11.04 -9.55
CA LEU A 78 1.89 -12.45 -9.16
C LEU A 78 3.20 -12.77 -8.44
N GLU A 79 3.14 -13.60 -7.40
CA GLU A 79 4.32 -14.24 -6.87
C GLU A 79 4.82 -15.31 -7.86
N LYS A 80 6.15 -15.53 -7.88
CA LYS A 80 6.74 -16.59 -8.69
C LYS A 80 6.08 -17.93 -8.28
N ASP A 81 5.62 -18.68 -9.27
CA ASP A 81 4.91 -19.96 -9.10
C ASP A 81 3.50 -19.86 -8.46
N SER A 82 2.95 -18.65 -8.30
CA SER A 82 1.56 -18.42 -7.87
C SER A 82 0.68 -17.95 -9.04
N GLN A 83 -0.53 -18.52 -9.16
CA GLN A 83 -1.56 -17.99 -10.05
C GLN A 83 -2.42 -16.90 -9.41
N ASN A 84 -2.28 -16.70 -8.10
CA ASN A 84 -3.04 -15.71 -7.35
C ASN A 84 -2.24 -14.40 -7.20
N PRO A 85 -2.89 -13.23 -7.37
CA PRO A 85 -2.27 -11.95 -7.09
C PRO A 85 -1.81 -11.85 -5.64
N SER A 86 -0.61 -11.31 -5.43
CA SER A 86 -0.07 -11.06 -4.09
C SER A 86 -0.14 -9.58 -3.77
N VAL A 87 -0.71 -9.25 -2.62
CA VAL A 87 -0.81 -7.87 -2.12
C VAL A 87 0.55 -7.23 -1.85
N LYS A 88 1.61 -8.04 -1.76
CA LYS A 88 2.99 -7.56 -1.58
C LYS A 88 3.51 -6.82 -2.81
N PHE A 89 3.06 -7.21 -4.00
CA PHE A 89 3.48 -6.64 -5.26
C PHE A 89 2.34 -5.81 -5.83
N PHE A 90 2.52 -4.52 -5.96
CA PHE A 90 1.47 -3.63 -6.46
C PHE A 90 2.04 -2.59 -7.42
N ARG A 91 1.17 -2.03 -8.24
CA ARG A 91 1.47 -0.91 -9.12
C ARG A 91 0.23 -0.04 -9.31
N TYR A 92 0.44 1.17 -9.80
CA TYR A 92 -0.65 2.09 -10.12
C TYR A 92 -0.79 2.22 -11.63
N VAL A 93 -2.02 2.07 -12.13
CA VAL A 93 -2.37 2.09 -13.57
C VAL A 93 -3.58 3.00 -13.80
N SER A 94 -3.78 3.45 -15.03
CA SER A 94 -4.90 4.35 -15.38
C SER A 94 -6.24 3.64 -15.60
N SER A 95 -6.25 2.32 -15.79
CA SER A 95 -7.45 1.53 -16.01
C SER A 95 -7.45 0.25 -15.17
N PRO A 96 -8.64 -0.20 -14.68
CA PRO A 96 -8.75 -1.47 -13.95
C PRO A 96 -8.58 -2.69 -14.87
N LEU A 97 -8.60 -2.48 -16.19
CA LEU A 97 -8.43 -3.53 -17.21
C LEU A 97 -6.99 -3.62 -17.72
N SER A 98 -6.01 -3.15 -16.94
CA SER A 98 -4.59 -3.11 -17.30
C SER A 98 -4.03 -4.43 -17.82
N ARG A 99 -4.54 -5.55 -17.31
CA ARG A 99 -4.16 -6.93 -17.69
C ARG A 99 -4.69 -7.37 -19.05
N TYR A 100 -5.72 -6.70 -19.57
CA TYR A 100 -6.33 -6.99 -20.87
C TYR A 100 -5.78 -6.10 -22.00
N SER A 101 -4.94 -5.11 -21.66
CA SER A 101 -4.22 -4.30 -22.65
C SER A 101 -3.10 -5.13 -23.28
N GLN A 102 -3.02 -5.16 -24.61
CA GLN A 102 -1.87 -5.76 -25.30
C GLN A 102 -0.58 -5.05 -24.87
N GLY A 103 0.42 -5.83 -24.43
CA GLY A 103 1.68 -5.30 -23.88
C GLY A 103 1.62 -4.80 -22.44
N GLY A 104 0.43 -4.85 -21.81
CA GLY A 104 0.18 -4.35 -20.46
C GLY A 104 0.13 -2.81 -20.38
N GLU A 105 -0.62 -2.29 -19.43
CA GLU A 105 -0.74 -0.84 -19.25
C GLU A 105 0.52 -0.25 -18.60
N PRO A 106 0.96 0.97 -19.01
CA PRO A 106 2.03 1.67 -18.34
C PRO A 106 1.62 2.08 -16.93
N ASN A 107 2.60 2.16 -16.05
CA ASN A 107 2.42 2.69 -14.71
C ASN A 107 2.11 4.18 -14.75
N VAL A 108 1.17 4.60 -13.91
CA VAL A 108 0.96 6.01 -13.60
C VAL A 108 2.00 6.43 -12.55
N ARG A 109 2.69 7.54 -12.82
CA ARG A 109 3.63 8.15 -11.88
C ARG A 109 2.86 8.90 -10.81
N VAL A 110 2.67 8.27 -9.67
CA VAL A 110 1.94 8.82 -8.54
C VAL A 110 2.69 8.52 -7.26
N ASP A 111 2.77 9.52 -6.39
CA ASP A 111 3.25 9.34 -5.01
C ASP A 111 2.22 8.52 -4.22
N PHE A 112 2.67 7.86 -3.17
CA PHE A 112 1.80 7.00 -2.37
C PHE A 112 2.23 6.94 -0.91
N PHE A 113 1.25 6.82 -0.03
CA PHE A 113 1.45 6.51 1.37
C PHE A 113 1.46 5.01 1.58
N VAL A 114 2.26 4.53 2.52
CA VAL A 114 2.11 3.19 3.08
C VAL A 114 1.73 3.37 4.55
N PHE A 115 0.61 2.77 4.92
CA PHE A 115 0.10 2.80 6.28
C PHE A 115 0.22 1.40 6.90
N GLY A 116 0.71 1.35 8.13
CA GLY A 116 0.89 0.13 8.89
C GLY A 116 0.07 0.10 10.16
N TYR A 117 -0.61 -1.02 10.40
CA TYR A 117 -1.27 -1.29 11.68
C TYR A 117 -1.05 -2.72 12.15
N ARG A 118 -1.15 -2.93 13.46
CA ARG A 118 -1.19 -4.27 14.04
C ARG A 118 -2.63 -4.74 14.17
N PRO A 119 -3.00 -5.91 13.61
CA PRO A 119 -4.34 -6.47 13.80
C PRO A 119 -4.70 -6.69 15.28
N SER A 120 -3.71 -7.00 16.13
CA SER A 120 -3.88 -7.16 17.58
C SER A 120 -4.46 -5.91 18.24
N ASP A 121 -4.04 -4.73 17.81
CA ASP A 121 -4.43 -3.45 18.40
C ASP A 121 -5.93 -3.19 18.14
N LEU A 122 -6.39 -3.56 16.93
CA LEU A 122 -7.80 -3.51 16.55
C LEU A 122 -8.66 -4.54 17.29
N MET A 123 -8.10 -5.69 17.65
CA MET A 123 -8.83 -6.75 18.36
C MET A 123 -8.87 -6.52 19.87
N ALA A 124 -7.84 -5.89 20.44
CA ALA A 124 -7.78 -5.56 21.87
C ALA A 124 -8.83 -4.52 22.27
N SER A 125 -9.16 -3.56 21.39
CA SER A 125 -10.18 -2.53 21.63
C SER A 125 -11.60 -3.10 21.76
N ARG A 126 -11.91 -4.20 21.06
CA ARG A 126 -13.20 -4.89 21.18
C ARG A 126 -13.44 -5.47 22.57
N LYS A 127 -12.38 -5.82 23.31
CA LYS A 127 -12.50 -6.35 24.69
C LYS A 127 -12.71 -5.25 25.74
N LYS A 128 -12.29 -4.00 25.49
CA LYS A 128 -12.48 -2.89 26.44
C LYS A 128 -13.90 -2.30 26.43
N LYS A 129 -14.72 -2.62 25.43
CA LYS A 129 -16.12 -2.18 25.31
C LYS A 129 -17.15 -3.31 25.54
N ALA A 130 -16.73 -4.46 26.06
CA ALA A 130 -17.60 -5.59 26.41
C ALA A 130 -17.77 -5.71 27.92
#